data_AF-A0A263DV30-F1
#
_entry.id   AF-A0A263DV30-F1
#
_cell.length_a   1.000
_cell.length_b   1.000
_cell.length_c   1.000
_cell.angle_alpha   90.00
_cell.angle_beta   90.00
_cell.angle_gamma   90.00
#
_symmetry.space_group_name_H-M   'P 1'
#
loop_
_entity.id
_entity.type
_entity.pdbx_description
1 polymer ?
#
loop_
_entity_poly.entity_id
_entity_poly.type
_entity_poly.pdbx_seq_one_letter_code
_entity_poly.pdbx_strand_id
1 'polypeptide(L)' 'MLQRMKRGQRAAEISAEASVAMSTVRSHIRSVLTELEVKSQQRAVELYRDTRRHARR' A
#
# COMPACT_ATOMS: atom_id res chain seq x y z
N MET A 1 -1.14 -4.04 -3.48
CA MET A 1 -0.38 -2.85 -3.03
C MET A 1 -0.25 -2.74 -1.50
N LEU A 2 -1.34 -2.77 -0.71
CA LEU A 2 -1.29 -2.67 0.76
C LEU A 2 -0.31 -3.64 1.46
N GLN A 3 -0.22 -4.88 1.00
CA GLN A 3 0.74 -5.85 1.54
C GLN A 3 2.20 -5.43 1.33
N ARG A 4 2.50 -4.82 0.17
CA ARG A 4 3.83 -4.30 -0.17
C ARG A 4 4.19 -3.13 0.75
N MET A 5 3.26 -2.19 0.96
CA MET A 5 3.41 -1.08 1.91
C MET A 5 3.59 -1.57 3.35
N LYS A 6 2.82 -2.58 3.79
CA LYS A 6 2.97 -3.18 5.12
C LYS A 6 4.37 -3.75 5.35
N ARG A 7 4.99 -4.31 4.32
CA ARG A 7 6.36 -4.85 4.35
C ARG A 7 7.43 -3.76 4.32
N GLY A 8 7.05 -2.49 4.20
CA GLY A 8 7.99 -1.37 4.08
C GLY A 8 8.63 -1.23 2.71
N GLN A 9 8.13 -1.93 1.69
CA GLN A 9 8.71 -1.88 0.35
C GLN A 9 8.55 -0.48 -0.25
N ARG A 10 9.66 0.08 -0.74
CA ARG A 10 9.73 1.36 -1.44
C ARG A 10 9.18 1.21 -2.85
N ALA A 11 8.69 2.31 -3.42
CA ALA A 11 8.12 2.30 -4.77
C ALA A 11 9.12 1.83 -5.84
N ALA A 12 10.41 2.11 -5.67
CA ALA A 12 11.47 1.64 -6.55
C ALA A 12 11.65 0.12 -6.49
N GLU A 13 11.60 -0.48 -5.29
CA GLU A 13 11.69 -1.94 -5.11
C GLU A 13 10.49 -2.64 -5.77
N ILE A 14 9.28 -2.11 -5.58
CA ILE A 14 8.08 -2.62 -6.21
C ILE A 14 8.15 -2.50 -7.74
N SER A 15 8.68 -1.37 -8.24
CA SER A 15 8.86 -1.11 -9.67
C SER A 15 9.80 -2.13 -10.31
N ALA A 16 10.95 -2.39 -9.67
CA ALA A 16 11.92 -3.37 -10.13
C ALA A 16 11.36 -4.80 -10.08
N GLU A 17 10.80 -5.22 -8.94
CA GLU A 17 10.28 -6.58 -8.76
C GLU A 17 9.10 -6.91 -9.69
N ALA A 18 8.24 -5.93 -9.95
CA ALA A 18 7.06 -6.13 -10.81
C ALA A 18 7.34 -5.77 -12.29
N SER A 19 8.55 -5.29 -12.63
CA SER A 19 8.89 -4.82 -13.98
C SER A 19 7.89 -3.79 -14.54
N VAL A 20 7.46 -2.84 -13.70
CA VAL A 20 6.55 -1.74 -14.08
C VAL A 20 7.20 -0.39 -13.81
N ALA A 21 6.79 0.64 -14.55
CA ALA A 21 7.27 2.00 -14.33
C ALA A 21 6.94 2.52 -12.91
N MET A 22 7.83 3.33 -12.33
CA MET A 22 7.58 3.96 -11.01
C MET A 22 6.29 4.80 -10.97
N SER A 23 5.91 5.43 -12.08
CA SER A 23 4.66 6.18 -12.21
C SER A 23 3.43 5.29 -12.01
N THR A 24 3.47 4.05 -12.52
CA THR A 24 2.43 3.05 -12.31
C THR A 24 2.32 2.67 -10.84
N VAL A 25 3.45 2.43 -10.17
CA VAL A 25 3.49 2.13 -8.73
C VAL A 25 2.90 3.30 -7.92
N ARG A 26 3.31 4.53 -8.21
CA ARG A 26 2.80 5.75 -7.55
C ARG A 26 1.30 5.95 -7.78
N SER A 27 0.80 5.63 -8.97
CA SER A 27 -0.63 5.73 -9.29
C SER A 27 -1.44 4.70 -8.51
N HIS A 28 -0.96 3.46 -8.41
CA HIS A 28 -1.58 2.43 -7.58
C HIS A 28 -1.56 2.79 -6.09
N ILE A 29 -0.45 3.35 -5.60
CA ILE A 29 -0.36 3.89 -4.23
C ILE A 29 -1.45 4.94 -4.03
N ARG A 30 -1.57 5.93 -4.92
CA ARG A 30 -2.58 6.99 -4.84
C ARG A 30 -4.00 6.44 -4.87
N SER A 31 -4.30 5.51 -5.77
CA SER A 31 -5.63 4.85 -5.84
C SER A 31 -6.01 4.24 -4.50
N VAL A 32 -5.10 3.46 -3.89
CA VAL A 32 -5.32 2.86 -2.57
C VAL A 32 -5.54 3.90 -1.47
N LEU A 33 -4.77 4.99 -1.47
CA LEU A 33 -4.94 6.05 -0.49
C LEU A 33 -6.31 6.75 -0.65
N THR A 34 -6.73 6.98 -1.89
CA THR A 34 -8.04 7.55 -2.22
C THR A 34 -9.18 6.61 -1.82
N GLU A 35 -9.11 5.34 -2.20
CA GLU A 35 -10.12 4.31 -1.87
C GLU A 35 -10.30 4.11 -0.36
N LEU A 36 -9.21 4.26 0.40
CA LEU A 36 -9.23 4.15 1.86
C LEU A 36 -9.47 5.50 2.56
N GLU A 37 -9.64 6.59 1.81
CA GLU A 37 -9.83 7.96 2.32
C GLU A 37 -8.73 8.42 3.30
N VAL A 38 -7.48 8.04 3.03
CA VAL A 38 -6.33 8.38 3.87
C VAL A 38 -5.29 9.19 3.12
N LYS A 39 -4.57 10.05 3.85
CA LYS A 39 -3.55 10.94 3.27
C LYS A 39 -2.13 10.38 3.30
N SER A 40 -1.91 9.21 3.90
CA SER A 40 -0.57 8.62 4.04
C SER A 40 -0.58 7.09 3.95
N GLN A 41 0.53 6.54 3.43
CA GLN A 41 0.74 5.10 3.37
C GLN A 41 0.79 4.46 4.76
N GLN A 42 1.32 5.17 5.75
CA GLN A 42 1.34 4.70 7.13
C GLN A 42 -0.08 4.48 7.65
N ARG A 43 -0.98 5.45 7.45
CA ARG A 43 -2.38 5.33 7.87
C ARG A 43 -3.10 4.20 7.14
N ALA A 44 -2.83 4.01 5.84
CA ALA A 44 -3.35 2.88 5.08
C ALA A 44 -2.88 1.53 5.66
N VAL A 45 -1.62 1.43 6.10
CA VAL A 45 -1.06 0.22 6.73
C VAL A 45 -1.68 -0.04 8.11
N GLU A 46 -1.90 0.99 8.92
CA GLU A 46 -2.61 0.89 10.20
C GLU A 46 -4.02 0.31 10.01
N LEU A 47 -4.83 0.92 9.14
CA LEU A 47 -6.18 0.44 8.82
C LEU A 47 -6.16 -1.03 8.40
N TYR A 48 -5.25 -1.39 7.49
CA TYR A 48 -5.12 -2.78 7.02
C TYR A 48 -4.77 -3.76 8.15
N ARG A 49 -3.92 -3.36 9.11
CA ARG A 49 -3.57 -4.20 10.27
C ARG A 49 -4.76 -4.36 11.20
N ASP A 50 -5.53 -3.31 11.42
CA ASP A 50 -6.71 -3.34 12.29
C ASP A 50 -7.82 -4.21 11.71
N THR A 51 -8.16 -4.07 10.42
CA THR A 51 -9.15 -4.94 9.76
C THR A 51 -8.74 -6.42 9.86
N ARG A 52 -7.46 -6.73 9.63
CA ARG A 52 -6.92 -8.10 9.76
C ARG A 52 -6.95 -8.64 11.19
N ARG A 53 -6.82 -7.78 12.20
CA ARG A 53 -6.90 -8.16 13.61
C ARG A 53 -8.33 -8.52 14.00
N HIS A 54 -9.30 -7.74 13.53
CA HIS A 54 -10.72 -7.98 13.78
C HIS A 54 -11.23 -9.23 13.06
N ALA A 55 -10.81 -9.46 11.82
CA ALA A 55 -11.20 -10.66 11.06
C ALA A 55 -10.64 -11.99 11.60
N ARG A 56 -9.78 -11.97 12.63
CA ARG A 56 -9.18 -13.16 13.25
C ARG A 56 -9.83 -13.52 14.60
N ARG A 57 -10.77 -12.72 15.08
CA ARG A 57 -11.56 -12.95 16.29
C ARG A 57 -12.90 -13.53 15.87
#